data_AF-A0A316EIL2-F1
#
_entry.id   AF-A0A316EIL2-F1
#
_cell.length_a   1.000
_cell.length_b   1.000
_cell.length_c   1.000
_cell.angle_alpha   90.00
_cell.angle_beta   90.00
_cell.angle_gamma   90.00
#
_symmetry.space_group_name_H-M   'P 1'
#
loop_
_entity.id
_entity.type
_entity.pdbx_description
1 polymer ?
#
loop_
_entity_poly.entity_id
_entity_poly.type
_entity_poly.pdbx_seq_one_letter_code
_entity_poly.pdbx_strand_id
1 'polypeptide(L)'
;MEQPDAMLVDDIVAVIIRRLADQQRVVPEYIVRDAIKAALRRRSDDGGPVPADIAEELIDGFCSGVTAVEDDSATMPAVLSGDETGRLMTALGLAVHVAAFNLDRDRLHVAQILNGAAAALVALGAAARAAYADGTSAVLLSPATLRTARTTVIGVLQGLQDRGWQARHLDQAGTAALFGGVLEMLGAVPPT
;
A
#
# COMPACT_ATOMS: atom_id res chain seq x y z
N MET A 1 26.08 -26.41 24.35
CA MET A 1 26.25 -26.26 22.89
C MET A 1 26.09 -24.79 22.59
N GLU A 2 27.19 -24.11 22.29
CA GLU A 2 27.23 -22.70 21.91
C GLU A 2 26.48 -22.54 20.58
N GLN A 3 25.44 -21.70 20.54
CA GLN A 3 24.74 -21.36 19.30
C GLN A 3 25.66 -20.45 18.47
N PRO A 4 26.16 -20.89 17.30
CA PRO A 4 26.97 -20.04 16.44
C PRO A 4 26.03 -19.05 15.73
N ASP A 5 26.40 -17.77 15.77
CA ASP A 5 25.90 -16.66 14.94
C ASP A 5 24.51 -16.06 15.24
N ALA A 6 24.31 -15.57 16.47
CA ALA A 6 23.28 -14.56 16.69
C ALA A 6 23.69 -13.22 16.04
N MET A 7 22.80 -12.60 15.26
CA MET A 7 23.06 -11.37 14.50
C MET A 7 22.43 -10.13 15.18
N LEU A 8 23.08 -8.97 15.06
CA LEU A 8 22.44 -7.71 15.44
C LEU A 8 21.49 -7.25 14.34
N VAL A 9 20.47 -6.48 14.72
CA VAL A 9 19.50 -5.88 13.77
C VAL A 9 20.23 -5.03 12.71
N ASP A 10 21.28 -4.32 13.09
CA ASP A 10 22.10 -3.53 12.16
C ASP A 10 22.75 -4.39 11.07
N ASP A 11 23.25 -5.58 11.43
CA ASP A 11 23.88 -6.49 10.47
C ASP A 11 22.85 -7.08 9.51
N ILE A 12 21.67 -7.43 10.02
CA ILE A 12 20.54 -7.91 9.21
C ILE A 12 20.10 -6.83 8.22
N VAL A 13 19.95 -5.59 8.67
CA VAL A 13 19.60 -4.44 7.82
C VAL A 13 20.64 -4.23 6.73
N ALA A 14 21.93 -4.26 7.06
CA ALA A 14 23.02 -4.08 6.09
C ALA A 14 23.00 -5.17 5.02
N VAL A 15 22.75 -6.44 5.40
CA VAL A 15 22.65 -7.55 4.45
C VAL A 15 21.45 -7.39 3.53
N ILE A 16 20.28 -6.98 4.06
CA ILE A 16 19.07 -6.76 3.25
C ILE A 16 19.28 -5.62 2.26
N ILE A 17 19.84 -4.49 2.69
CA ILE A 17 20.09 -3.34 1.80
C ILE A 17 21.04 -3.72 0.68
N ARG A 18 22.13 -4.44 1.00
CA ARG A 18 23.08 -4.91 0.00
C ARG A 18 22.39 -5.84 -1.01
N ARG A 19 21.65 -6.84 -0.55
CA ARG A 19 20.93 -7.79 -1.42
C ARG A 19 19.88 -7.09 -2.29
N LEU A 20 19.15 -6.11 -1.75
CA LEU A 20 18.19 -5.32 -2.52
C LEU A 20 18.88 -4.43 -3.56
N ALA A 21 20.04 -3.85 -3.23
CA ALA A 21 20.83 -3.07 -4.18
C ALA A 21 21.36 -3.95 -5.34
N ASP A 22 21.78 -5.19 -5.06
CA ASP A 22 22.17 -6.17 -6.07
C ASP A 22 20.99 -6.52 -7.02
N GLN A 23 19.75 -6.40 -6.52
CA GLN A 23 18.52 -6.53 -7.31
C GLN A 23 18.03 -5.22 -7.95
N GLN A 24 18.85 -4.14 -7.94
CA GLN A 24 18.48 -2.80 -8.42
C GLN A 24 17.28 -2.15 -7.69
N ARG A 25 16.99 -2.57 -6.45
CA ARG A 25 15.92 -2.01 -5.60
C ARG A 25 16.53 -1.11 -4.53
N VAL A 26 16.12 0.15 -4.51
CA VAL A 26 16.59 1.14 -3.52
C VAL A 26 15.53 1.31 -2.44
N VAL A 27 15.87 0.96 -1.21
CA VAL A 27 15.00 1.12 -0.04
C VAL A 27 15.78 1.87 1.05
N PRO A 28 15.22 2.96 1.63
CA PRO A 28 15.85 3.64 2.75
C PRO A 28 16.06 2.72 3.96
N GLU A 29 17.23 2.82 4.58
CA GLU A 29 17.65 1.95 5.69
C GLU A 29 16.66 1.94 6.86
N TYR A 30 16.11 3.10 7.21
CA TYR A 30 15.17 3.22 8.32
C TYR A 30 13.88 2.41 8.08
N ILE A 31 13.44 2.24 6.84
CA ILE A 31 12.23 1.46 6.51
C ILE A 31 12.48 -0.03 6.79
N VAL A 32 13.63 -0.55 6.36
CA VAL A 32 14.02 -1.95 6.60
C VAL A 32 14.15 -2.20 8.11
N ARG A 33 14.82 -1.29 8.81
CA ARG A 33 15.02 -1.33 10.26
C ARG A 33 13.71 -1.34 11.04
N ASP A 34 12.77 -0.46 10.71
CA ASP A 34 11.48 -0.37 11.40
C ASP A 34 10.64 -1.62 11.16
N ALA A 35 10.68 -2.17 9.95
CA ALA A 35 9.94 -3.39 9.60
C ALA A 35 10.51 -4.63 10.31
N ILE A 36 11.84 -4.74 10.44
CA ILE A 36 12.48 -5.80 11.25
C ILE A 36 12.09 -5.66 12.72
N LYS A 37 12.17 -4.45 13.29
CA LYS A 37 11.76 -4.20 14.68
C LYS A 37 10.30 -4.58 14.91
N ALA A 38 9.41 -4.25 13.98
CA ALA A 38 8.00 -4.63 14.05
C ALA A 38 7.80 -6.15 13.97
N ALA A 39 8.57 -6.86 13.14
CA ALA A 39 8.53 -8.31 13.04
C ALA A 39 9.05 -9.01 14.32
N LEU A 40 10.16 -8.52 14.88
CA LEU A 40 10.75 -9.06 16.11
C LEU A 40 9.85 -8.82 17.33
N ARG A 41 9.24 -7.64 17.46
CA ARG A 41 8.27 -7.34 18.54
C ARG A 41 7.07 -8.29 18.57
N ARG A 42 6.68 -8.87 17.44
CA ARG A 42 5.61 -9.87 17.37
C ARG A 42 6.06 -11.26 17.84
N ARG A 43 7.36 -11.53 17.83
CA ARG A 43 7.95 -12.85 18.08
C ARG A 43 8.60 -12.97 19.46
N SER A 44 9.12 -11.88 20.03
CA SER A 44 9.78 -11.91 21.34
C SER A 44 9.83 -10.52 22.00
N ASP A 45 9.97 -10.52 23.32
CA ASP A 45 10.22 -9.30 24.11
C ASP A 45 11.63 -8.76 23.84
N ASP A 46 11.75 -7.43 23.82
CA ASP A 46 12.70 -6.62 23.03
C ASP A 46 14.18 -6.71 23.50
N GLY A 47 15.12 -6.62 22.54
CA GLY A 47 16.48 -6.10 22.79
C GLY A 47 17.69 -7.04 22.68
N GLY A 48 17.49 -8.34 22.48
CA GLY A 48 18.58 -9.31 22.36
C GLY A 48 19.12 -9.51 20.93
N PRO A 49 20.30 -10.13 20.77
CA PRO A 49 20.76 -10.64 19.48
C PRO A 49 19.71 -11.55 18.82
N VAL A 50 19.50 -11.40 17.51
CA VAL A 50 18.54 -12.19 16.74
C VAL A 50 19.14 -13.56 16.43
N PRO A 51 18.46 -14.66 16.79
CA PRO A 51 18.90 -16.00 16.42
C PRO A 51 19.15 -16.15 14.90
N ALA A 52 20.18 -16.90 14.52
CA ALA A 52 20.63 -17.03 13.12
C ALA A 52 19.51 -17.48 12.17
N ASP A 53 18.69 -18.43 12.61
CA ASP A 53 17.54 -18.97 11.90
C ASP A 53 16.47 -17.90 11.64
N ILE A 54 16.20 -17.05 12.63
CA ILE A 54 15.27 -15.92 12.49
C ILE A 54 15.88 -14.83 11.59
N ALA A 55 17.18 -14.57 11.72
CA ALA A 55 17.88 -13.60 10.91
C ALA A 55 17.86 -13.99 9.43
N GLU A 56 18.14 -15.26 9.12
CA GLU A 56 18.07 -15.80 7.76
C GLU A 56 16.64 -15.76 7.21
N GLU A 57 15.63 -16.13 7.99
CA GLU A 57 14.22 -16.02 7.61
C GLU A 57 13.82 -14.56 7.29
N LEU A 58 14.27 -13.59 8.09
CA LEU A 58 14.01 -12.17 7.85
C LEU A 58 14.73 -11.67 6.59
N ILE A 59 16.00 -12.04 6.39
CA ILE A 59 16.77 -11.63 5.21
C ILE A 59 16.11 -12.19 3.96
N ASP A 60 15.80 -13.49 3.97
CA ASP A 60 15.18 -14.14 2.83
C ASP A 60 13.77 -13.61 2.61
N GLY A 61 12.93 -13.45 3.64
CA GLY A 61 11.58 -12.88 3.48
C GLY A 61 11.55 -11.46 2.90
N PHE A 62 12.57 -10.63 3.17
CA PHE A 62 12.68 -9.29 2.57
C PHE A 62 13.27 -9.30 1.15
N CYS A 63 14.16 -10.26 0.86
CA CYS A 63 14.94 -10.31 -0.37
C CYS A 63 14.36 -11.24 -1.44
N SER A 64 13.69 -12.32 -1.04
CA SER A 64 12.72 -13.04 -1.84
C SER A 64 11.55 -12.09 -2.00
N GLY A 65 11.60 -11.24 -3.03
CA GLY A 65 10.46 -10.43 -3.42
C GLY A 65 9.23 -11.33 -3.37
N VAL A 66 8.17 -10.87 -2.71
CA VAL A 66 6.94 -11.64 -2.53
C VAL A 66 6.56 -12.28 -3.87
N THR A 67 6.92 -13.55 -4.04
CA THR A 67 6.45 -14.43 -5.12
C THR A 67 5.15 -15.09 -4.66
N ALA A 68 4.38 -14.41 -3.80
CA ALA A 68 2.95 -14.60 -3.92
C ALA A 68 2.68 -14.19 -5.36
N VAL A 69 2.28 -15.16 -6.18
CA VAL A 69 1.61 -14.90 -7.45
C VAL A 69 0.66 -13.75 -7.14
N GLU A 70 0.98 -12.57 -7.67
CA GLU A 70 0.11 -11.40 -7.54
C GLU A 70 -1.26 -11.91 -7.93
N ASP A 71 -2.26 -11.71 -7.07
CA ASP A 71 -3.64 -12.04 -7.42
C ASP A 71 -3.97 -11.18 -8.64
N ASP A 72 -3.77 -11.77 -9.83
CA ASP A 72 -3.83 -11.12 -11.12
C ASP A 72 -5.29 -11.04 -11.56
N SER A 73 -6.15 -10.61 -10.64
CA SER A 73 -7.56 -10.40 -10.90
C SER A 73 -7.79 -9.21 -11.85
N ALA A 74 -6.74 -8.45 -12.17
CA ALA A 74 -6.75 -7.35 -13.12
C ALA A 74 -5.89 -7.67 -14.35
N THR A 75 -6.13 -8.78 -15.04
CA THR A 75 -5.43 -9.09 -16.31
C THR A 75 -5.86 -8.20 -17.48
N MET A 76 -6.93 -7.40 -17.34
CA MET A 76 -7.43 -6.53 -18.41
C MET A 76 -7.53 -5.05 -17.98
N PRO A 77 -7.17 -4.11 -18.87
CA PRO A 77 -7.42 -2.68 -18.65
C PRO A 77 -8.92 -2.43 -18.47
N ALA A 78 -9.28 -1.56 -17.52
CA ALA A 78 -10.67 -1.20 -17.29
C ALA A 78 -11.06 -0.03 -18.20
N VAL A 79 -12.29 -0.09 -18.70
CA VAL A 79 -12.97 1.02 -19.36
C VAL A 79 -13.96 1.60 -18.37
N LEU A 80 -13.70 2.81 -17.90
CA LEU A 80 -14.62 3.54 -17.03
C LEU A 80 -15.41 4.56 -17.84
N SER A 81 -16.69 4.69 -17.56
CA SER A 81 -17.49 5.84 -17.97
C SER A 81 -17.02 7.12 -17.28
N GLY A 82 -17.48 8.28 -17.78
CA GLY A 82 -17.21 9.57 -17.14
C GLY A 82 -17.70 9.65 -15.70
N ASP A 83 -18.82 9.01 -15.39
CA ASP A 83 -19.37 8.97 -14.03
C ASP A 83 -18.55 8.07 -13.10
N GLU A 84 -18.17 6.87 -13.55
CA GLU A 84 -17.28 5.96 -12.80
C GLU A 84 -15.90 6.59 -12.57
N THR A 85 -15.38 7.31 -13.57
CA THR A 85 -14.16 8.11 -13.46
C THR A 85 -14.31 9.19 -12.40
N GLY A 86 -15.43 9.91 -12.38
CA GLY A 86 -15.74 10.92 -11.37
C GLY A 86 -15.80 10.33 -9.96
N ARG A 87 -16.52 9.20 -9.79
CA ARG A 87 -16.60 8.47 -8.52
C ARG A 87 -15.24 8.01 -8.01
N LEU A 88 -14.40 7.45 -8.89
CA LEU A 88 -13.04 7.06 -8.56
C LEU A 88 -12.18 8.26 -8.13
N MET A 89 -12.27 9.37 -8.88
CA MET A 89 -11.54 10.60 -8.56
C MET A 89 -11.96 11.18 -7.21
N THR A 90 -13.26 11.20 -6.92
CA THR A 90 -13.80 11.63 -5.62
C THR A 90 -13.30 10.74 -4.49
N ALA A 91 -13.34 9.41 -4.65
CA ALA A 91 -12.83 8.48 -3.65
C ALA A 91 -11.32 8.70 -3.39
N LEU A 92 -10.50 8.83 -4.44
CA LEU A 92 -9.07 9.10 -4.28
C LEU A 92 -8.81 10.46 -3.62
N GLY A 93 -9.58 11.50 -3.95
CA GLY A 93 -9.52 12.79 -3.27
C GLY A 93 -9.87 12.69 -1.79
N LEU A 94 -10.91 11.92 -1.46
CA LEU A 94 -11.30 11.66 -0.07
C LEU A 94 -10.25 10.83 0.68
N ALA A 95 -9.61 9.88 0.01
CA ALA A 95 -8.50 9.11 0.57
C ALA A 95 -7.32 10.02 0.97
N VAL A 96 -6.95 10.97 0.11
CA VAL A 96 -5.96 12.01 0.42
C VAL A 96 -6.39 12.81 1.65
N HIS A 97 -7.65 13.25 1.69
CA HIS A 97 -8.17 14.05 2.79
C HIS A 97 -8.11 13.31 4.14
N VAL A 98 -8.58 12.07 4.17
CA VAL A 98 -8.55 11.22 5.38
C VAL A 98 -7.12 10.97 5.84
N ALA A 99 -6.22 10.65 4.90
CA ALA A 99 -4.81 10.39 5.21
C ALA A 99 -4.12 11.64 5.75
N ALA A 100 -4.33 12.81 5.13
CA ALA A 100 -3.79 14.08 5.58
C ALA A 100 -4.25 14.44 7.02
N PHE A 101 -5.50 14.16 7.36
CA PHE A 101 -6.03 14.40 8.71
C PHE A 101 -5.42 13.47 9.79
N ASN A 102 -4.74 12.41 9.37
CA ASN A 102 -4.15 11.39 10.25
C ASN A 102 -2.62 11.32 10.18
N LEU A 103 -1.97 12.35 9.61
CA LEU A 103 -0.50 12.44 9.46
C LEU A 103 0.28 12.15 10.76
N ASP A 104 -0.23 12.58 11.90
CA ASP A 104 0.46 12.42 13.18
C ASP A 104 0.34 11.02 13.80
N ARG A 105 -0.58 10.18 13.31
CA ARG A 105 -0.90 8.89 13.93
C ARG A 105 -0.18 7.71 13.31
N ASP A 106 -0.02 7.74 11.99
CA ASP A 106 0.38 6.55 11.23
C ASP A 106 1.19 6.93 10.00
N ARG A 107 2.31 7.63 10.25
CA ARG A 107 3.10 8.32 9.22
C ARG A 107 3.44 7.44 8.01
N LEU A 108 3.80 6.17 8.24
CA LEU A 108 4.16 5.26 7.17
C LEU A 108 2.94 4.87 6.32
N HIS A 109 1.83 4.46 6.95
CA HIS A 109 0.61 4.07 6.24
C HIS A 109 -0.05 5.26 5.53
N VAL A 110 -0.04 6.43 6.18
CA VAL A 110 -0.48 7.70 5.58
C VAL A 110 0.37 8.03 4.36
N ALA A 111 1.71 7.95 4.44
CA ALA A 111 2.58 8.23 3.31
C ALA A 111 2.33 7.26 2.13
N GLN A 112 2.10 5.98 2.42
CA GLN A 112 1.74 4.99 1.40
C GLN A 112 0.42 5.32 0.71
N ILE A 113 -0.60 5.72 1.47
CA ILE A 113 -1.91 6.12 0.93
C ILE A 113 -1.80 7.40 0.12
N LEU A 114 -1.09 8.41 0.60
CA LEU A 114 -0.89 9.66 -0.13
C LEU A 114 -0.15 9.42 -1.45
N ASN A 115 0.89 8.59 -1.45
CA ASN A 115 1.62 8.23 -2.66
C ASN A 115 0.75 7.44 -3.65
N GLY A 116 0.01 6.45 -3.15
CA GLY A 116 -0.92 5.65 -3.96
C GLY A 116 -2.01 6.50 -4.58
N ALA A 117 -2.64 7.37 -3.79
CA ALA A 117 -3.68 8.29 -4.26
C ALA A 117 -3.14 9.26 -5.31
N ALA A 118 -1.96 9.86 -5.08
CA ALA A 118 -1.35 10.78 -6.03
C ALA A 118 -1.03 10.09 -7.36
N ALA A 119 -0.40 8.91 -7.32
CA ALA A 119 -0.09 8.14 -8.52
C ALA A 119 -1.36 7.76 -9.30
N ALA A 120 -2.40 7.30 -8.61
CA ALA A 120 -3.67 6.94 -9.23
C ALA A 120 -4.39 8.18 -9.83
N LEU A 121 -4.39 9.32 -9.14
CA LEU A 121 -4.98 10.57 -9.62
C LEU A 121 -4.28 11.10 -10.88
N VAL A 122 -2.94 11.04 -10.91
CA VAL A 122 -2.17 11.46 -12.09
C VAL A 122 -2.49 10.57 -13.29
N ALA A 123 -2.50 9.25 -13.10
CA ALA A 123 -2.83 8.31 -14.16
C ALA A 123 -4.28 8.45 -14.64
N LEU A 124 -5.24 8.61 -13.72
CA LEU A 124 -6.65 8.84 -14.02
C LEU A 124 -6.86 10.15 -14.79
N GLY A 125 -6.23 11.24 -14.35
CA GLY A 125 -6.32 12.54 -15.01
C GLY A 125 -5.71 12.52 -16.42
N ALA A 126 -4.59 11.83 -16.61
CA ALA A 126 -3.99 11.64 -17.93
C ALA A 126 -4.91 10.84 -18.87
N ALA A 127 -5.49 9.74 -18.38
CA ALA A 127 -6.43 8.92 -19.14
C ALA A 127 -7.73 9.67 -19.48
N ALA A 128 -8.29 10.44 -18.54
CA ALA A 128 -9.48 11.25 -18.76
C ALA A 128 -9.22 12.36 -19.80
N ARG A 129 -8.04 12.99 -19.74
CA ARG A 129 -7.64 13.99 -20.74
C ARG A 129 -7.46 13.37 -22.13
N ALA A 130 -6.90 12.17 -22.22
CA ALA A 130 -6.78 11.44 -23.48
C ALA A 130 -8.17 11.10 -24.06
N ALA A 131 -9.06 10.54 -23.23
CA ALA A 131 -10.44 10.25 -23.64
C ALA A 131 -11.16 11.50 -24.18
N TYR A 132 -11.02 12.64 -23.49
CA TYR A 132 -11.58 13.91 -23.95
C TYR A 132 -10.99 14.38 -25.29
N ALA A 133 -9.67 14.28 -25.47
CA ALA A 133 -9.00 14.64 -26.71
C ALA A 133 -9.46 13.75 -27.90
N ASP A 134 -9.75 12.48 -27.62
CA ASP A 134 -10.28 11.51 -28.57
C ASP A 134 -11.80 11.64 -28.80
N GLY A 135 -12.47 12.58 -28.11
CA GLY A 135 -13.91 12.80 -28.21
C GLY A 135 -14.75 11.69 -27.60
N THR A 136 -14.19 10.91 -26.68
CA THR A 136 -14.85 9.79 -26.00
C THR A 136 -15.09 10.09 -24.52
N SER A 137 -16.08 9.42 -23.94
CA SER A 137 -16.34 9.42 -22.48
C SER A 137 -15.78 8.17 -21.78
N ALA A 138 -15.06 7.32 -22.52
CA ALA A 138 -14.52 6.07 -22.06
C ALA A 138 -13.06 6.24 -21.64
N VAL A 139 -12.81 6.15 -20.34
CA VAL A 139 -11.49 6.32 -19.75
C VAL A 139 -10.83 4.96 -19.58
N LEU A 140 -9.70 4.76 -20.27
CA LEU A 140 -8.94 3.52 -20.23
C LEU A 140 -7.90 3.58 -19.11
N LEU A 141 -8.00 2.67 -18.14
CA LEU A 141 -7.04 2.55 -17.04
C LEU A 141 -6.26 1.26 -17.16
N SER A 142 -4.94 1.37 -16.95
CA SER A 142 -4.08 0.20 -16.87
C SER A 142 -4.41 -0.62 -15.61
N PRO A 143 -4.17 -1.94 -15.64
CA PRO A 143 -4.25 -2.79 -14.45
C PRO A 143 -3.50 -2.24 -13.23
N ALA A 144 -2.31 -1.67 -13.45
CA ALA A 144 -1.49 -1.11 -12.39
C ALA A 144 -2.21 0.06 -11.69
N THR A 145 -2.83 0.97 -12.45
CA THR A 145 -3.59 2.09 -11.89
C THR A 145 -4.78 1.61 -11.08
N LEU A 146 -5.50 0.59 -11.55
CA LEU A 146 -6.64 0.01 -10.83
C LEU A 146 -6.20 -0.62 -9.51
N ARG A 147 -5.09 -1.37 -9.52
CA ARG A 147 -4.51 -1.93 -8.30
C ARG A 147 -4.09 -0.85 -7.32
N THR A 148 -3.37 0.17 -7.78
CA THR A 148 -2.98 1.29 -6.93
C THR A 148 -4.19 1.98 -6.30
N ALA A 149 -5.24 2.23 -7.08
CA ALA A 149 -6.47 2.81 -6.57
C ALA A 149 -7.17 1.91 -5.54
N ARG A 150 -7.30 0.61 -5.84
CA ARG A 150 -7.89 -0.40 -4.94
C ARG A 150 -7.12 -0.46 -3.61
N THR A 151 -5.80 -0.66 -3.66
CA THR A 151 -4.96 -0.73 -2.46
C THR A 151 -5.04 0.55 -1.63
N THR A 152 -5.11 1.71 -2.29
CA THR A 152 -5.27 3.01 -1.60
C THR A 152 -6.60 3.07 -0.85
N VAL A 153 -7.71 2.73 -1.50
CA VAL A 153 -9.05 2.74 -0.90
C VAL A 153 -9.16 1.74 0.25
N ILE A 154 -8.66 0.51 0.07
CA ILE A 154 -8.60 -0.51 1.13
C ILE A 154 -7.76 0.00 2.31
N GLY A 155 -6.60 0.59 2.05
CA GLY A 155 -5.73 1.12 3.08
C GLY A 155 -6.40 2.18 3.94
N VAL A 156 -7.22 3.04 3.34
CA VAL A 156 -7.99 4.05 4.09
C VAL A 156 -9.06 3.40 4.95
N LEU A 157 -9.82 2.43 4.42
CA LEU A 157 -10.83 1.69 5.20
C LEU A 157 -10.20 0.98 6.40
N GLN A 158 -9.07 0.29 6.20
CA GLN A 158 -8.29 -0.33 7.29
C GLN A 158 -7.81 0.72 8.30
N GLY A 159 -7.37 1.89 7.81
CA GLY A 159 -7.00 3.02 8.65
C GLY A 159 -8.13 3.43 9.61
N LEU A 160 -9.33 3.58 9.05
CA LEU A 160 -10.53 3.99 9.78
C LEU A 160 -11.08 2.91 10.72
N GLN A 161 -10.97 1.64 10.36
CA GLN A 161 -11.52 0.52 11.13
C GLN A 161 -10.56 0.05 12.23
N ASP A 162 -9.30 -0.18 11.88
CA ASP A 162 -8.39 -0.99 12.70
C ASP A 162 -7.21 -0.20 13.28
N ARG A 163 -6.93 0.99 12.73
CA ARG A 163 -5.70 1.76 13.04
C ARG A 163 -5.97 3.07 13.78
N GLY A 164 -7.19 3.25 14.28
CA GLY A 164 -7.56 4.41 15.10
C GLY A 164 -7.53 5.75 14.35
N TRP A 165 -7.63 5.73 13.02
CA TRP A 165 -7.74 6.96 12.24
C TRP A 165 -9.04 7.69 12.58
N GLN A 166 -8.98 9.02 12.53
CA GLN A 166 -10.10 9.89 12.80
C GLN A 166 -10.68 10.44 11.52
N ALA A 167 -11.99 10.28 11.36
CA ALA A 167 -12.80 10.87 10.29
C ALA A 167 -14.06 11.55 10.86
N ARG A 168 -14.00 12.09 12.08
CA ARG A 168 -15.16 12.71 12.76
C ARG A 168 -15.77 13.89 12.00
N HIS A 169 -15.01 14.48 11.08
CA HIS A 169 -15.44 15.58 10.21
C HIS A 169 -16.14 15.07 8.93
N LEU A 170 -16.18 13.76 8.70
CA LEU A 170 -16.82 13.12 7.55
C LEU A 170 -18.07 12.38 7.99
N ASP A 171 -19.04 12.31 7.08
CA ASP A 171 -20.11 11.32 7.18
C ASP A 171 -19.50 9.93 6.98
N GLN A 172 -19.39 9.17 8.06
CA GLN A 172 -18.77 7.85 8.06
C GLN A 172 -19.56 6.85 7.21
N ALA A 173 -20.89 6.93 7.22
CA ALA A 173 -21.75 6.05 6.42
C ALA A 173 -21.60 6.37 4.93
N GLY A 174 -21.68 7.65 4.55
CA GLY A 174 -21.45 8.09 3.17
C GLY A 174 -20.04 7.80 2.66
N THR A 175 -19.03 7.96 3.51
CA THR A 175 -17.62 7.67 3.16
C THR A 175 -17.40 6.17 2.93
N ALA A 176 -17.91 5.31 3.83
CA ALA A 176 -17.82 3.87 3.68
C ALA A 176 -18.61 3.38 2.46
N ALA A 177 -19.79 3.93 2.19
CA ALA A 177 -20.59 3.60 1.01
C ALA A 177 -19.90 4.02 -0.29
N LEU A 178 -19.28 5.20 -0.34
CA LEU A 178 -18.50 5.65 -1.49
C LEU A 178 -17.32 4.72 -1.76
N PHE A 179 -16.53 4.40 -0.74
CA PHE A 179 -15.38 3.52 -0.88
C PHE A 179 -15.79 2.08 -1.23
N GLY A 180 -16.85 1.55 -0.61
CA GLY A 180 -17.43 0.26 -0.95
C GLY A 180 -17.89 0.20 -2.39
N GLY A 181 -18.66 1.19 -2.85
CA GLY A 181 -19.13 1.26 -4.24
C GLY A 181 -17.99 1.38 -5.27
N VAL A 182 -16.92 2.09 -4.93
CA VAL A 182 -15.71 2.14 -5.78
C VAL A 182 -14.98 0.80 -5.79
N LEU A 183 -14.89 0.10 -4.66
CA LEU A 183 -14.30 -1.24 -4.62
C LEU A 183 -15.12 -2.23 -5.46
N GLU A 184 -16.44 -2.24 -5.32
CA GLU A 184 -17.33 -3.07 -6.13
C GLU A 184 -17.16 -2.77 -7.64
N MET A 185 -17.13 -1.49 -8.01
CA MET A 185 -16.87 -1.04 -9.38
C MET A 185 -15.52 -1.52 -9.91
N LEU A 186 -14.49 -1.55 -9.07
CA LEU A 186 -13.15 -2.06 -9.42
C LEU A 186 -13.05 -3.60 -9.37
N GLY A 187 -14.16 -4.32 -9.14
CA GLY A 187 -14.19 -5.78 -9.05
C GLY A 187 -13.63 -6.34 -7.73
N ALA A 188 -13.58 -5.52 -6.68
CA ALA A 188 -13.12 -5.88 -5.35
C ALA A 188 -14.32 -6.08 -4.41
N VAL A 189 -14.54 -7.31 -3.93
CA VAL A 189 -15.49 -7.56 -2.84
C VAL A 189 -14.79 -7.18 -1.53
N PRO A 190 -15.35 -6.25 -0.71
CA PRO A 190 -14.79 -5.97 0.62
C PRO A 190 -14.87 -7.23 1.50
N PRO A 191 -13.87 -7.51 2.36
CA PRO A 191 -13.99 -8.60 3.32
C PRO A 191 -15.21 -8.34 4.20
N THR A 192 -16.02 -9.38 4.36
CA THR A 192 -17.20 -9.38 5.25
C THR A 192 -16.79 -9.53 6.70
#